data_AF-A0A655INI0-F1
#
_entry.id   AF-A0A655INI0-F1
#
_cell.length_a   1.000
_cell.length_b   1.000
_cell.length_c   1.000
_cell.angle_alpha   90.00
_cell.angle_beta   90.00
_cell.angle_gamma   90.00
#
_symmetry.space_group_name_H-M   'P 1'
#
loop_
_entity.id
_entity.type
_entity.pdbx_description
1 polymer ?
#
loop_
_entity_poly.entity_id
_entity_poly.type
_entity_poly.pdbx_seq_one_letter_code
_entity_poly.pdbx_strand_id
1 'polypeptide(L)' 'MRVDAIEAFRKKRDTAKAGDNVGLLFHRLDKGELAPGDVITSAGVFLA' A
#
# COMPACT_ATOMS: atom_id res chain seq x y z
N MET A 1 1.07 -2.92 -9.91
CA MET A 1 1.71 -3.27 -8.63
C MET A 1 0.66 -3.86 -7.69
N ARG A 2 0.93 -4.99 -7.03
CA ARG A 2 -0.05 -5.71 -6.19
C ARG A 2 0.31 -5.53 -4.71
N VAL A 3 -0.71 -5.40 -3.86
CA VAL A 3 -0.57 -5.50 -2.40
C VAL A 3 -0.79 -6.97 -2.00
N ASP A 4 0.20 -7.58 -1.36
CA ASP A 4 0.17 -8.97 -0.92
C ASP A 4 -0.35 -9.11 0.53
N ALA A 5 -0.14 -8.10 1.37
CA ALA A 5 -0.66 -8.04 2.73
C ALA A 5 -0.83 -6.61 3.24
N ILE A 6 -1.77 -6.45 4.17
CA ILE A 6 -1.94 -5.24 4.97
C ILE A 6 -1.62 -5.61 6.43
N GLU A 7 -0.88 -4.76 7.13
CA GLU A 7 -0.56 -4.94 8.54
C GLU A 7 -0.97 -3.73 9.37
N ALA A 8 -1.59 -3.99 10.54
CA ALA A 8 -1.81 -3.00 11.58
C ALA A 8 -1.55 -3.63 12.96
N PHE A 9 -0.80 -2.94 13.82
CA PHE A 9 -0.45 -3.41 15.17
C PHE A 9 0.15 -4.82 15.20
N ARG A 10 1.10 -5.11 14.28
CA ARG A 10 1.75 -6.43 14.11
C ARG A 10 0.79 -7.60 13.84
N LYS A 11 -0.37 -7.30 13.24
CA LYS A 11 -1.36 -8.30 12.83
C LYS A 11 -1.73 -8.09 11.37
N LYS A 12 -1.77 -9.19 10.62
CA LYS A 12 -2.28 -9.19 9.24
C LYS A 12 -3.77 -8.82 9.24
N ARG A 13 -4.16 -8.00 8.27
CA ARG A 13 -5.53 -7.56 8.02
C ARG A 13 -5.89 -7.81 6.55
N ASP A 14 -7.18 -8.01 6.31
CA ASP A 14 -7.70 -8.19 4.95
C ASP A 14 -8.18 -6.86 4.33
N THR A 15 -8.50 -5.87 5.17
CA THR A 15 -8.97 -4.54 4.73
C THR A 15 -8.40 -3.42 5.62
N ALA A 16 -8.39 -2.20 5.07
CA ALA A 16 -8.09 -0.95 5.76
C ALA A 16 -9.05 0.13 5.27
N LYS A 17 -9.26 1.18 6.07
CA LYS A 17 -10.14 2.31 5.74
C LYS A 17 -9.44 3.65 5.97
N ALA A 18 -10.06 4.73 5.49
CA ALA A 18 -9.56 6.08 5.71
C ALA A 18 -9.39 6.37 7.21
N GLY A 19 -8.24 6.96 7.57
CA GLY A 19 -7.84 7.23 8.94
C GLY A 19 -6.96 6.14 9.57
N ASP A 20 -6.86 4.95 8.97
CA ASP A 20 -5.96 3.91 9.47
C ASP A 20 -4.49 4.22 9.11
N ASN A 21 -3.58 3.97 10.06
CA ASN A 21 -2.15 3.90 9.79
C ASN A 21 -1.75 2.44 9.62
N VAL A 22 -1.31 2.06 8.42
CA VAL A 22 -1.08 0.67 8.03
C VAL A 22 0.25 0.48 7.32
N GLY A 23 0.84 -0.70 7.48
CA GLY A 23 1.89 -1.19 6.59
C GLY A 23 1.28 -1.91 5.39
N LEU A 24 1.84 -1.69 4.19
CA LEU A 24 1.48 -2.41 2.97
C LEU A 24 2.68 -3.22 2.51
N LEU A 25 2.47 -4.52 2.27
CA LEU A 25 3.46 -5.37 1.62
C LEU A 25 3.19 -5.39 0.13
N PHE A 26 4.14 -4.91 -0.66
CA PHE A 26 4.03 -4.90 -2.12
C PHE A 26 4.74 -6.09 -2.76
N HIS A 27 4.13 -6.61 -3.83
CA HIS A 27 4.73 -7.66 -4.63
C HIS A 27 5.87 -7.10 -5.49
N ARG A 28 7.11 -7.58 -5.29
CA ARG A 28 8.30 -7.25 -6.10
C ARG A 28 8.63 -5.75 -6.17
N LEU A 29 8.44 -5.04 -5.06
CA LEU A 29 8.92 -3.67 -4.91
C LEU A 29 10.07 -3.66 -3.89
N ASP A 30 11.19 -3.05 -4.26
CA ASP A 30 12.35 -2.89 -3.41
C ASP A 30 12.30 -1.58 -2.62
N LYS A 31 12.95 -1.58 -1.45
CA LYS A 31 12.97 -0.43 -0.54
C LYS A 31 13.57 0.83 -1.18
N GLY A 32 14.52 0.68 -2.10
CA GLY A 32 15.16 1.79 -2.80
C GLY A 32 14.27 2.49 -3.83
N GLU A 33 13.12 1.90 -4.16
CA GLU A 33 12.17 2.44 -5.14
C GLU A 33 11.09 3.34 -4.50
N LEU A 34 11.12 3.49 -3.18
CA LEU A 34 10.20 4.36 -2.42
C LEU A 34 10.95 5.42 -1.63
N ALA A 35 10.35 6.59 -1.55
CA ALA A 35 10.82 7.70 -0.73
C ALA A 35 9.71 8.21 0.22
N PRO A 36 10.08 8.79 1.37
CA PRO A 36 9.12 9.52 2.20
C PRO A 36 8.43 10.62 1.39
N GLY A 37 7.10 10.64 1.44
CA GLY A 37 6.26 11.59 0.69
C GLY A 37 5.59 11.02 -0.55
N ASP A 38 5.98 9.82 -1.00
CA ASP A 38 5.30 9.15 -2.12
C ASP A 38 3.82 8.88 -1.80
N VAL A 39 2.97 9.07 -2.82
CA VAL A 39 1.52 8.85 -2.73
C VAL A 39 1.17 7.57 -3.49
N ILE A 40 0.65 6.59 -2.76
CA ILE A 40 0.13 5.34 -3.33
C ILE A 40 -1.36 5.52 -3.61
N THR A 41 -1.77 5.30 -4.85
CA THR A 41 -3.17 5.31 -5.27
C THR A 41 -3.52 3.97 -5.90
N SER A 42 -4.81 3.59 -5.87
CA SER A 42 -5.26 2.49 -6.71
C SER A 42 -5.05 2.87 -8.19
N ALA A 43 -4.80 1.87 -9.03
CA ALA A 43 -4.82 2.11 -10.47
C ALA A 43 -6.24 2.53 -10.86
N GLY A 44 -6.49 3.84 -10.93
CA GLY A 44 -7.70 4.38 -11.52
C GLY A 44 -7.69 4.11 -13.02
N VAL A 45 -8.87 3.87 -13.60
CA VAL A 45 -9.03 4.07 -15.03
C VAL A 45 -8.72 5.54 -15.30
N PHE A 46 -7.58 5.82 -15.92
CA PHE A 46 -7.33 7.13 -16.50
C PHE A 46 -8.16 7.18 -17.79
N LEU A 47 -9.42 7.65 -17.69
CA LEU A 47 -10.18 8.06 -18.85
C LEU A 47 -9.61 9.43 -19.24
N ALA A 48 -8.70 9.41 -20.23
CA ALA A 48 -8.24 10.61 -20.92
C ALA A 48 -9.39 11.26 -21.70
#